data_AF-A0A1G4K228-F1
#
_entry.id   AF-A0A1G4K228-F1
#
_cell.length_a   1.000
_cell.length_b   1.000
_cell.length_c   1.000
_cell.angle_alpha   90.00
_cell.angle_beta   90.00
_cell.angle_gamma   90.00
#
_symmetry.space_group_name_H-M   'P 1'
#
loop_
_entity.id
_entity.type
_entity.pdbx_description
1 polymer ?
#
loop_
_entity_poly.entity_id
_entity_poly.type
_entity_poly.pdbx_seq_one_letter_code
_entity_poly.pdbx_strand_id
1 'polypeptide(L)'
;MFKTQSLYGGAISCVMPEGFLDASILREVPDTQEVFVNSREAGEKDKFKDGLGLDESVIVDLLQRVDAENDRDALSVHLQEITGLNGSSDWTVVQIDTVTQPTPYQTCIALETAYKWDKEDHAETLVLCAALIRLEDVQTDVILSVNLPVSQDQTLQQLRQWAQGPSLIAAPPQVQAAYTLLQAMATNFKVVDNSLFV
;
A
#
# COMPACT_ATOMS: atom_id res chain seq x y z
N MET A 1 6.86 -6.67 14.23
CA MET A 1 6.17 -5.75 15.15
C MET A 1 6.25 -4.38 14.50
N PHE A 2 5.16 -3.63 14.44
CA PHE A 2 5.17 -2.30 13.82
C PHE A 2 5.45 -1.25 14.90
N LYS A 3 6.20 -0.20 14.54
CA LYS A 3 6.57 0.91 15.42
C LYS A 3 5.83 2.17 15.01
N THR A 4 5.46 2.98 16.00
CA THR A 4 4.90 4.31 15.73
C THR A 4 5.91 5.15 14.95
N GLN A 5 5.46 5.75 13.86
CA GLN A 5 6.25 6.62 12.99
C GLN A 5 5.59 8.00 12.95
N SER A 6 6.39 9.04 13.16
CA SER A 6 6.01 10.43 12.92
C SER A 6 6.19 10.75 11.44
N LEU A 7 5.19 11.41 10.86
CA LEU A 7 5.12 11.81 9.46
C LEU A 7 4.88 13.33 9.40
N TYR A 8 5.35 13.99 8.35
CA TYR A 8 5.19 15.42 8.08
C TYR A 8 5.60 16.29 9.27
N GLY A 9 6.84 16.12 9.73
CA GLY A 9 7.35 16.85 10.89
C GLY A 9 6.66 16.49 12.22
N GLY A 10 5.91 15.37 12.27
CA GLY A 10 5.16 14.92 13.43
C GLY A 10 3.71 15.38 13.47
N ALA A 11 3.23 16.07 12.43
CA ALA A 11 1.82 16.45 12.32
C ALA A 11 0.90 15.24 12.09
N ILE A 12 1.43 14.12 11.58
CA ILE A 12 0.72 12.85 11.47
C ILE A 12 1.51 11.75 12.21
N SER A 13 0.78 10.82 12.80
CA SER A 13 1.31 9.59 13.38
C SER A 13 0.73 8.37 12.67
N CYS A 14 1.57 7.40 12.36
CA CYS A 14 1.17 6.11 11.77
C CYS A 14 2.05 4.99 12.34
N VAL A 15 2.09 3.83 11.71
CA VAL A 15 2.98 2.72 12.06
C VAL A 15 3.79 2.27 10.86
N MET A 16 5.05 1.88 11.09
CA MET A 16 5.94 1.33 10.07
C MET A 16 6.58 0.02 10.55
N PRO A 17 6.94 -0.90 9.64
CA PRO A 17 7.72 -2.06 10.01
C PRO A 17 9.12 -1.68 10.47
N GLU A 18 9.67 -2.46 11.40
CA GLU A 18 11.08 -2.30 11.75
C GLU A 18 11.99 -2.58 10.55
N GLY A 19 13.09 -1.85 10.40
CA GLY A 19 14.02 -2.05 9.29
C GLY A 19 13.57 -1.44 7.97
N PHE A 20 12.53 -0.60 7.97
CA PHE A 20 12.24 0.29 6.85
C PHE A 20 12.98 1.61 7.03
N LEU A 21 13.56 2.12 5.94
CA LEU A 21 14.32 3.36 5.89
C LEU A 21 13.46 4.44 5.24
N ASP A 22 13.45 5.62 5.87
CA ASP A 22 12.90 6.84 5.27
C ASP A 22 13.78 7.26 4.08
N ALA A 23 13.18 7.29 2.88
CA ALA A 23 13.87 7.61 1.65
C ALA A 23 14.30 9.08 1.55
N SER A 24 13.66 9.98 2.32
CA SER A 24 14.00 11.42 2.36
C SER A 24 15.44 11.67 2.84
N ILE A 25 15.99 10.73 3.63
CA ILE A 25 17.38 10.75 4.11
C ILE A 25 18.38 10.61 2.95
N LEU A 26 17.98 9.95 1.86
CA LEU A 26 18.84 9.62 0.73
C LEU A 26 18.60 10.53 -0.48
N ARG A 27 17.35 10.97 -0.69
CA ARG A 27 16.92 11.75 -1.84
C ARG A 27 15.70 12.58 -1.50
N GLU A 28 15.48 13.67 -2.24
CA GLU A 28 14.24 14.41 -2.13
C GLU A 28 13.03 13.53 -2.50
N VAL A 29 11.95 13.73 -1.76
CA VAL A 29 10.61 13.16 -1.98
C VAL A 29 9.63 14.34 -2.10
N PRO A 30 8.52 14.21 -2.83
CA PRO A 30 7.52 15.26 -2.89
C PRO A 30 7.04 15.70 -1.50
N ASP A 31 6.75 16.99 -1.33
CA ASP A 31 6.35 17.55 -0.02
C ASP A 31 5.08 16.90 0.55
N THR A 32 4.20 16.40 -0.32
CA THR A 32 2.96 15.71 0.06
C THR A 32 3.18 14.23 0.36
N GLN A 33 4.41 13.73 0.24
CA GLN A 33 4.73 12.31 0.36
C GLN A 33 5.71 12.02 1.50
N GLU A 34 5.46 10.89 2.16
CA GLU A 34 6.40 10.22 3.03
C GLU A 34 6.67 8.82 2.46
N VAL A 35 7.93 8.52 2.17
CA VAL A 35 8.33 7.31 1.45
C VAL A 35 9.28 6.48 2.29
N PHE A 36 8.89 5.23 2.56
CA PHE A 36 9.72 4.27 3.28
C PHE A 36 10.03 3.07 2.39
N VAL A 37 11.27 2.62 2.40
CA VAL A 37 11.71 1.43 1.65
C VAL A 37 12.20 0.37 2.62
N ASN A 38 11.91 -0.90 2.33
CA ASN A 38 12.45 -2.00 3.10
C ASN A 38 13.98 -2.01 2.96
N SER A 39 14.69 -1.81 4.06
CA SER A 39 16.16 -1.79 4.11
C SER A 39 16.71 -2.95 4.93
N ARG A 40 15.92 -4.02 5.10
CA ARG A 40 16.33 -5.22 5.83
C ARG A 40 17.32 -6.01 5.00
N GLU A 41 18.24 -6.68 5.68
CA GLU A 41 19.16 -7.60 5.02
C GLU A 41 18.62 -9.04 5.04
N ALA A 42 19.03 -9.85 4.06
CA ALA A 42 18.62 -11.26 3.98
C ALA A 42 18.98 -12.06 5.25
N GLY A 43 20.09 -11.70 5.92
CA GLY A 43 20.51 -12.30 7.19
C GLY A 43 19.62 -11.95 8.39
N GLU A 44 18.72 -10.97 8.25
CA GLU A 44 17.79 -10.55 9.30
C GLU A 44 16.40 -11.16 9.16
N LYS A 45 16.17 -12.06 8.19
CA LYS A 45 14.83 -12.62 7.94
C LYS A 45 14.18 -13.22 9.19
N ASP A 46 14.94 -13.91 10.02
CA ASP A 46 14.43 -14.53 11.25
C ASP A 46 14.24 -13.55 12.42
N LYS A 47 14.76 -12.32 12.30
CA LYS A 47 14.61 -11.24 13.29
C LYS A 47 13.19 -10.66 13.26
N PHE A 48 12.56 -10.62 12.08
CA PHE A 48 11.26 -10.00 11.87
C PHE A 48 10.17 -11.05 11.67
N LYS A 49 9.10 -10.98 12.48
CA LYS A 49 7.96 -11.92 12.44
C LYS A 49 6.71 -11.33 11.80
N ASP A 50 6.86 -10.34 10.92
CA ASP A 50 5.74 -9.70 10.21
C ASP A 50 5.41 -10.35 8.86
N GLY A 51 6.25 -11.27 8.38
CA GLY A 51 6.00 -12.01 7.13
C GLY A 51 6.34 -11.23 5.86
N LEU A 52 6.88 -10.01 5.99
CA LEU A 52 7.35 -9.22 4.86
C LEU A 52 8.66 -9.79 4.30
N GLY A 53 8.90 -9.51 3.02
CA GLY A 53 10.13 -9.77 2.30
C GLY A 53 11.17 -8.68 2.55
N LEU A 54 11.88 -8.31 1.48
CA LEU A 54 13.01 -7.36 1.49
C LEU A 54 12.82 -6.19 0.51
N ASP A 55 11.78 -6.22 -0.32
CA ASP A 55 11.66 -5.34 -1.49
C ASP A 55 10.40 -4.45 -1.45
N GLU A 56 9.65 -4.48 -0.35
CA GLU A 56 8.47 -3.64 -0.20
C GLU A 56 8.83 -2.16 -0.08
N SER A 57 7.96 -1.30 -0.59
CA SER A 57 7.97 0.12 -0.27
C SER A 57 6.60 0.58 0.22
N VAL A 58 6.61 1.60 1.06
CA VAL A 58 5.43 2.23 1.64
C VAL A 58 5.44 3.70 1.24
N ILE A 59 4.31 4.21 0.76
CA ILE A 59 4.11 5.63 0.51
C ILE A 59 2.85 6.08 1.25
N VAL A 60 2.96 7.19 1.95
CA VAL A 60 1.82 7.97 2.47
C VAL A 60 1.77 9.25 1.64
N ASP A 61 0.65 9.53 0.97
CA ASP A 61 0.47 10.71 0.13
C ASP A 61 -0.76 11.51 0.56
N LEU A 62 -0.61 12.83 0.65
CA LEU A 62 -1.69 13.78 0.97
C LEU A 62 -2.17 14.43 -0.32
N LEU A 63 -3.32 13.99 -0.81
CA LEU A 63 -3.90 14.42 -2.07
C LEU A 63 -5.10 15.33 -1.84
N GLN A 64 -5.43 16.11 -2.87
CA GLN A 64 -6.70 16.82 -2.88
C GLN A 64 -7.85 15.83 -2.88
N ARG A 65 -8.90 16.13 -2.13
CA ARG A 65 -10.11 15.29 -2.12
C ARG A 65 -10.73 15.25 -3.52
N VAL A 66 -10.93 14.04 -4.04
CA VAL A 66 -11.58 13.87 -5.35
C VAL A 66 -13.08 14.05 -5.24
N ASP A 67 -13.68 14.64 -6.28
CA ASP A 67 -15.12 14.68 -6.45
C ASP A 67 -15.62 13.30 -6.93
N ALA A 68 -16.31 12.59 -6.05
CA ALA A 68 -16.80 11.24 -6.30
C ALA A 68 -18.10 10.99 -5.51
N GLU A 69 -19.01 10.21 -6.08
CA GLU A 69 -20.34 9.98 -5.52
C GLU A 69 -20.30 9.27 -4.16
N ASN A 70 -19.29 8.43 -3.93
CA ASN A 70 -19.08 7.71 -2.69
C ASN A 70 -17.59 7.33 -2.52
N ASP A 71 -17.24 6.80 -1.35
CA ASP A 71 -15.85 6.47 -1.03
C ASP A 71 -15.25 5.40 -1.94
N ARG A 72 -16.06 4.44 -2.40
CA ARG A 72 -15.60 3.38 -3.33
C ARG A 72 -15.21 3.97 -4.68
N ASP A 73 -15.98 4.94 -5.17
CA ASP A 73 -15.66 5.63 -6.42
C ASP A 73 -14.43 6.52 -6.24
N ALA A 74 -14.27 7.17 -5.08
CA ALA A 74 -13.06 7.94 -4.75
C ALA A 74 -11.81 7.04 -4.75
N LEU A 75 -11.87 5.87 -4.12
CA LEU A 75 -10.77 4.89 -4.15
C LEU A 75 -10.46 4.44 -5.58
N SER A 76 -11.50 4.24 -6.40
CA SER A 76 -11.34 3.84 -7.80
C SER A 76 -10.63 4.90 -8.64
N VAL A 77 -10.92 6.20 -8.41
CA VAL A 77 -10.23 7.32 -9.07
C VAL A 77 -8.74 7.31 -8.69
N HIS A 78 -8.41 7.28 -7.41
CA HIS A 78 -7.02 7.25 -6.95
C HIS A 78 -6.25 6.03 -7.46
N LEU A 79 -6.87 4.85 -7.47
CA LEU A 79 -6.27 3.65 -8.03
C LEU A 79 -5.99 3.79 -9.54
N GLN A 80 -6.91 4.37 -10.31
CA GLN A 80 -6.70 4.60 -11.74
C GLN A 80 -5.51 5.53 -11.99
N GLU A 81 -5.34 6.56 -11.17
CA GLU A 81 -4.20 7.48 -11.27
C GLU A 81 -2.88 6.77 -10.96
N ILE A 82 -2.78 6.06 -9.84
CA ILE A 82 -1.57 5.32 -9.43
C ILE A 82 -1.19 4.28 -10.49
N THR A 83 -2.18 3.51 -10.96
CA THR A 83 -1.94 2.41 -11.89
C THR A 83 -1.62 2.90 -13.30
N GLY A 84 -2.19 4.04 -13.72
CA GLY A 84 -1.91 4.70 -15.00
C GLY A 84 -0.47 5.19 -15.14
N LEU A 85 0.24 5.47 -14.03
CA LEU A 85 1.65 5.87 -14.05
C LEU A 85 2.59 4.75 -14.48
N ASN A 86 2.22 3.49 -14.26
CA ASN A 86 3.06 2.33 -14.53
C ASN A 86 3.09 1.93 -16.02
N GLY A 87 2.38 2.65 -16.89
CA GLY A 87 2.29 2.35 -18.33
C GLY A 87 1.63 1.00 -18.66
N SER A 88 1.11 0.32 -17.63
CA SER A 88 0.41 -0.95 -17.69
C SER A 88 -1.10 -0.66 -17.70
N SER A 89 -1.80 -1.14 -18.73
CA SER A 89 -3.20 -0.79 -18.98
C SER A 89 -4.20 -1.57 -18.14
N ASP A 90 -3.78 -2.65 -17.49
CA ASP A 90 -4.70 -3.58 -16.85
C ASP A 90 -4.25 -3.87 -15.44
N TRP A 91 -5.07 -3.43 -14.48
CA TRP A 91 -4.97 -3.76 -13.07
C TRP A 91 -6.28 -4.35 -12.60
N THR A 92 -6.21 -5.37 -11.75
CA THR A 92 -7.37 -6.05 -11.21
C THR A 92 -7.39 -5.91 -9.70
N VAL A 93 -8.45 -5.29 -9.18
CA VAL A 93 -8.70 -5.27 -7.74
C VAL A 93 -9.29 -6.62 -7.33
N VAL A 94 -8.55 -7.38 -6.53
CA VAL A 94 -8.91 -8.74 -6.11
C VAL A 94 -9.54 -8.80 -4.72
N GLN A 95 -9.33 -7.78 -3.91
CA GLN A 95 -9.93 -7.65 -2.58
C GLN A 95 -10.20 -6.18 -2.26
N ILE A 96 -11.35 -5.90 -1.64
CA ILE A 96 -11.70 -4.59 -1.08
C ILE A 96 -12.36 -4.83 0.27
N ASP A 97 -11.91 -4.11 1.29
CA ASP A 97 -12.52 -4.05 2.60
C ASP A 97 -12.90 -2.61 2.95
N THR A 98 -13.93 -2.44 3.77
CA THR A 98 -14.39 -1.13 4.24
C THR A 98 -14.55 -1.17 5.74
N VAL A 99 -13.95 -0.19 6.41
CA VAL A 99 -14.07 0.02 7.85
C VAL A 99 -14.81 1.32 8.07
N THR A 100 -15.89 1.28 8.85
CA THR A 100 -16.76 2.45 9.08
C THR A 100 -16.52 3.14 10.42
N GLN A 101 -15.78 2.51 11.34
CA GLN A 101 -15.49 3.04 12.68
C GLN A 101 -14.12 2.56 13.19
N PRO A 102 -13.43 3.33 14.06
CA PRO A 102 -13.82 4.67 14.54
C PRO A 102 -13.62 5.76 13.49
N THR A 103 -12.57 5.65 12.66
CA THR A 103 -12.33 6.52 11.50
C THR A 103 -12.62 5.71 10.23
N PRO A 104 -13.51 6.17 9.34
CA PRO A 104 -13.80 5.47 8.10
C PRO A 104 -12.59 5.39 7.17
N TYR A 105 -12.37 4.22 6.59
CA TYR A 105 -11.39 4.03 5.52
C TYR A 105 -11.74 2.82 4.65
N GLN A 106 -11.19 2.79 3.45
CA GLN A 106 -11.25 1.62 2.56
C GLN A 106 -9.85 1.10 2.29
N THR A 107 -9.73 -0.21 2.14
CA THR A 107 -8.47 -0.86 1.76
C THR A 107 -8.73 -1.79 0.59
N CYS A 108 -7.73 -1.98 -0.28
CA CYS A 108 -7.80 -2.94 -1.36
C CYS A 108 -6.46 -3.58 -1.68
N ILE A 109 -6.52 -4.69 -2.39
CA ILE A 109 -5.37 -5.32 -3.06
C ILE A 109 -5.63 -5.26 -4.56
N ALA A 110 -4.74 -4.59 -5.29
CA ALA A 110 -4.73 -4.49 -6.73
C ALA A 110 -3.50 -5.22 -7.29
N LEU A 111 -3.71 -5.98 -8.37
CA LEU A 111 -2.68 -6.73 -9.07
C LEU A 111 -2.49 -6.14 -10.46
N GLU A 112 -1.25 -6.02 -10.90
CA GLU A 112 -0.98 -5.74 -12.30
C GLU A 112 -1.36 -6.95 -13.17
N THR A 113 -2.31 -6.76 -14.09
CA THR A 113 -2.95 -7.80 -14.90
C THR A 113 -2.33 -7.93 -16.30
N ALA A 114 -1.64 -6.90 -16.81
CA ALA A 114 -1.38 -6.78 -18.25
C ALA A 114 -0.16 -7.54 -18.82
N TYR A 115 0.84 -8.00 -18.05
CA TYR A 115 2.05 -8.58 -18.68
C TYR A 115 2.61 -9.86 -18.02
N LYS A 116 2.71 -10.89 -18.88
CA LYS A 116 3.50 -12.15 -18.82
C LYS A 116 2.87 -13.43 -18.26
N TRP A 117 1.60 -13.68 -18.58
CA TRP A 117 1.02 -15.04 -18.47
C TRP A 117 1.20 -15.90 -19.73
N ASP A 118 1.12 -15.28 -20.91
CA ASP A 118 1.30 -15.96 -22.21
C ASP A 118 2.71 -15.81 -22.82
N LYS A 119 3.59 -15.04 -22.17
CA LYS A 119 5.02 -14.99 -22.52
C LYS A 119 5.77 -15.69 -21.40
N GLU A 120 6.55 -16.72 -21.73
CA GLU A 120 7.45 -17.46 -20.82
C GLU A 120 8.50 -16.60 -20.09
N ASP A 121 8.48 -15.28 -20.28
CA ASP A 121 9.28 -14.38 -19.50
C ASP A 121 8.72 -14.31 -18.07
N HIS A 122 9.49 -14.81 -17.13
CA HIS A 122 9.31 -14.68 -15.69
C HIS A 122 9.35 -13.20 -15.25
N ALA A 123 8.33 -12.40 -15.58
CA ALA A 123 8.24 -11.02 -15.08
C ALA A 123 7.96 -11.01 -13.59
N GLU A 124 8.59 -10.03 -12.95
CA GLU A 124 8.08 -9.44 -11.73
C GLU A 124 6.63 -8.94 -11.93
N THR A 125 5.75 -9.30 -11.01
CA THR A 125 4.39 -8.77 -10.91
C THR A 125 4.31 -7.82 -9.73
N LEU A 126 3.76 -6.62 -9.92
CA LEU A 126 3.54 -5.69 -8.82
C LEU A 126 2.19 -5.95 -8.15
N VAL A 127 2.23 -6.15 -6.84
CA VAL A 127 1.06 -6.16 -5.95
C VAL A 127 1.00 -4.80 -5.27
N LEU A 128 -0.13 -4.11 -5.40
CA LEU A 128 -0.40 -2.84 -4.72
C LEU A 128 -1.47 -3.07 -3.66
N CYS A 129 -1.09 -2.94 -2.39
CA CYS A 129 -2.07 -2.79 -1.31
C CYS A 129 -2.28 -1.28 -1.10
N ALA A 130 -3.51 -0.78 -1.23
CA ALA A 130 -3.81 0.65 -1.07
C ALA A 130 -4.93 0.90 -0.07
N ALA A 131 -4.85 1.99 0.69
CA ALA A 131 -5.89 2.47 1.57
C ALA A 131 -6.25 3.92 1.26
N LEU A 132 -7.54 4.24 1.34
CA LEU A 132 -8.07 5.59 1.27
C LEU A 132 -8.65 5.99 2.62
N ILE A 133 -8.15 7.09 3.18
CA ILE A 133 -8.71 7.76 4.35
C ILE A 133 -9.12 9.16 3.92
N ARG A 134 -10.40 9.51 4.07
CA ARG A 134 -10.93 10.78 3.58
C ARG A 134 -11.11 11.77 4.72
N LEU A 135 -10.31 12.84 4.74
CA LEU A 135 -10.37 13.89 5.75
C LEU A 135 -11.28 15.02 5.26
N GLU A 136 -12.56 14.93 5.57
CA GLU A 136 -13.58 15.85 5.04
C GLU A 136 -13.41 17.30 5.52
N ASP A 137 -13.04 17.50 6.79
CA ASP A 137 -12.90 18.83 7.39
C ASP A 137 -11.80 19.69 6.72
N VAL A 138 -10.81 19.04 6.09
CA VAL A 138 -9.66 19.71 5.45
C VAL A 138 -9.57 19.43 3.94
N GLN A 139 -10.60 18.78 3.36
CA GLN A 139 -10.67 18.47 1.92
C GLN A 139 -9.43 17.72 1.38
N THR A 140 -8.93 16.76 2.17
CA THR A 140 -7.76 15.94 1.83
C THR A 140 -8.16 14.47 1.74
N ASP A 141 -7.70 13.78 0.69
CA ASP A 141 -7.69 12.32 0.63
C ASP A 141 -6.27 11.83 0.94
N VAL A 142 -6.14 10.92 1.90
CA VAL A 142 -4.87 10.28 2.24
C VAL A 142 -4.82 8.93 1.56
N ILE A 143 -3.79 8.73 0.74
CA ILE A 143 -3.48 7.44 0.14
C ILE A 143 -2.32 6.81 0.87
N LEU A 144 -2.57 5.63 1.44
CA LEU A 144 -1.53 4.73 1.92
C LEU A 144 -1.31 3.67 0.84
N SER A 145 -0.07 3.42 0.46
CA SER A 145 0.26 2.35 -0.47
C SER A 145 1.41 1.50 0.05
N VAL A 146 1.28 0.18 -0.12
CA VAL A 146 2.36 -0.78 0.06
C VAL A 146 2.56 -1.48 -1.27
N ASN A 147 3.70 -1.21 -1.90
CA ASN A 147 4.12 -1.83 -3.14
C ASN A 147 4.91 -3.09 -2.81
N LEU A 148 4.50 -4.22 -3.36
CA LEU A 148 5.15 -5.52 -3.19
C LEU A 148 5.49 -6.08 -4.58
N PRO A 149 6.75 -5.92 -5.04
CA PRO A 149 7.22 -6.61 -6.23
C PRO A 149 7.33 -8.12 -5.95
N VAL A 150 6.78 -8.94 -6.85
CA VAL A 150 6.80 -10.40 -6.75
C VAL A 150 7.51 -10.97 -7.95
N SER A 151 8.72 -11.51 -7.75
CA SER A 151 9.54 -12.09 -8.83
C SER A 151 9.81 -13.58 -8.67
N GLN A 152 9.52 -14.18 -7.51
CA GLN A 152 9.75 -15.60 -7.26
C GLN A 152 8.67 -16.47 -7.91
N ASP A 153 9.09 -17.43 -8.75
CA ASP A 153 8.18 -18.31 -9.52
C ASP A 153 7.09 -18.98 -8.69
N GLN A 154 7.45 -19.52 -7.53
CA GLN A 154 6.50 -20.19 -6.65
C GLN A 154 5.43 -19.20 -6.14
N THR A 155 5.84 -18.00 -5.74
CA THR A 155 4.93 -16.94 -5.28
C THR A 155 4.08 -16.41 -6.42
N LEU A 156 4.65 -16.25 -7.62
CA LEU A 156 3.91 -15.88 -8.84
C LEU A 156 2.83 -16.91 -9.17
N GLN A 157 3.10 -18.21 -9.06
CA GLN A 157 2.11 -19.26 -9.27
C GLN A 157 0.98 -19.22 -8.23
N GLN A 158 1.32 -19.00 -6.95
CA GLN A 158 0.31 -18.84 -5.89
C GLN A 158 -0.54 -17.60 -6.11
N LEU A 159 0.07 -16.48 -6.48
CA LEU A 159 -0.62 -15.22 -6.79
C LEU A 159 -1.61 -15.39 -7.94
N ARG A 160 -1.19 -16.09 -9.01
CA ARG A 160 -2.03 -16.42 -10.17
C ARG A 160 -3.27 -17.22 -9.80
N GLN A 161 -3.08 -18.28 -9.02
CA GLN A 161 -4.19 -19.12 -8.56
C GLN A 161 -5.13 -18.33 -7.67
N TRP A 162 -4.59 -17.48 -6.79
CA TRP A 162 -5.37 -16.66 -5.88
C TRP A 162 -6.18 -15.61 -6.63
N ALA A 163 -5.60 -14.93 -7.62
CA ALA A 163 -6.28 -13.93 -8.43
C ALA A 163 -7.50 -14.48 -9.20
N GLN A 164 -7.50 -15.76 -9.57
CA GLN A 164 -8.62 -16.43 -10.25
C GLN A 164 -9.80 -16.77 -9.31
N GLY A 165 -9.56 -16.82 -8.00
CA GLY A 165 -10.56 -17.18 -7.01
C GLY A 165 -10.19 -16.69 -5.61
N PRO A 166 -10.11 -15.36 -5.38
CA PRO A 166 -9.57 -14.80 -4.15
C PRO A 166 -10.44 -15.10 -2.91
N SER A 167 -11.72 -15.43 -3.12
CA SER A 167 -12.66 -15.88 -2.09
C SER A 167 -12.59 -17.39 -1.80
N LEU A 168 -11.88 -18.17 -2.62
CA LEU A 168 -11.84 -19.64 -2.53
C LEU A 168 -10.56 -20.16 -1.90
N ILE A 169 -9.44 -19.44 -2.06
CA ILE A 169 -8.14 -19.81 -1.50
C ILE A 169 -7.52 -18.63 -0.76
N ALA A 170 -6.65 -18.93 0.20
CA ALA A 170 -5.94 -17.90 0.96
C ALA A 170 -4.96 -17.13 0.07
N ALA A 171 -4.80 -15.83 0.35
CA ALA A 171 -3.78 -15.02 -0.29
C ALA A 171 -2.37 -15.57 -0.02
N PRO A 172 -1.41 -15.39 -0.95
CA PRO A 172 -0.01 -15.73 -0.68
C PRO A 172 0.49 -15.06 0.61
N PRO A 173 1.31 -15.72 1.44
CA PRO A 173 1.68 -15.19 2.76
C PRO A 173 2.30 -13.79 2.74
N GLN A 174 3.12 -13.49 1.73
CA GLN A 174 3.75 -12.15 1.58
C GLN A 174 2.71 -11.08 1.22
N VAL A 175 1.74 -11.40 0.37
CA VAL A 175 0.63 -10.49 0.03
C VAL A 175 -0.22 -10.23 1.27
N GLN A 176 -0.54 -11.29 2.02
CA GLN A 176 -1.29 -11.18 3.27
C GLN A 176 -0.53 -10.31 4.29
N ALA A 177 0.79 -10.47 4.42
CA ALA A 177 1.62 -9.65 5.29
C ALA A 177 1.62 -8.17 4.89
N ALA A 178 1.79 -7.87 3.60
CA ALA A 178 1.71 -6.51 3.08
C ALA A 178 0.32 -5.87 3.31
N TYR A 179 -0.75 -6.64 3.12
CA TYR A 179 -2.11 -6.15 3.39
C TYR A 179 -2.36 -5.95 4.89
N THR A 180 -1.85 -6.82 5.76
CA THR A 180 -1.90 -6.63 7.21
C THR A 180 -1.12 -5.39 7.66
N LEU A 181 0.03 -5.09 7.04
CA LEU A 181 0.74 -3.84 7.26
C LEU A 181 -0.15 -2.64 6.89
N LEU A 182 -0.72 -2.63 5.68
CA LEU A 182 -1.59 -1.55 5.22
C LEU A 182 -2.79 -1.33 6.17
N GLN A 183 -3.46 -2.40 6.58
CA GLN A 183 -4.58 -2.33 7.53
C GLN A 183 -4.14 -1.77 8.89
N ALA A 184 -2.96 -2.17 9.38
CA ALA A 184 -2.40 -1.62 10.60
C ALA A 184 -2.06 -0.13 10.46
N MET A 185 -1.52 0.30 9.31
CA MET A 185 -1.28 1.70 9.00
C MET A 185 -2.58 2.50 9.02
N ALA A 186 -3.60 2.07 8.27
CA ALA A 186 -4.89 2.75 8.21
C ALA A 186 -5.57 2.84 9.59
N THR A 187 -5.52 1.76 10.37
CA THR A 187 -6.07 1.73 11.73
C THR A 187 -5.34 2.67 12.71
N ASN A 188 -4.04 2.85 12.53
CA ASN A 188 -3.21 3.67 13.42
C ASN A 188 -2.88 5.05 12.84
N PHE A 189 -3.45 5.41 11.70
CA PHE A 189 -3.29 6.74 11.11
C PHE A 189 -4.00 7.77 11.99
N LYS A 190 -3.27 8.79 12.42
CA LYS A 190 -3.77 9.86 13.28
C LYS A 190 -3.20 11.19 12.84
N VAL A 191 -4.08 12.15 12.59
CA VAL A 191 -3.68 13.57 12.53
C VAL A 191 -3.43 14.05 13.96
N VAL A 192 -2.22 14.51 14.22
CA VAL A 192 -1.76 15.02 15.52
C VAL A 192 -1.82 16.56 15.54
N ASP A 193 -1.50 17.19 14.41
CA ASP A 193 -1.55 18.64 14.24
C ASP A 193 -2.29 19.00 12.95
N ASN A 194 -3.44 19.67 13.09
CA ASN A 194 -4.27 20.10 11.96
C ASN A 194 -3.69 21.31 11.22
N SER A 195 -2.69 22.01 11.79
CA SER A 195 -2.05 23.14 11.12
C SER A 195 -1.32 22.74 9.83
N LEU A 196 -1.06 21.44 9.64
CA LEU A 196 -0.54 20.87 8.40
C LEU A 196 -1.38 21.20 7.16
N PHE A 197 -2.70 21.36 7.33
CA PHE A 197 -3.64 21.53 6.22
C PHE A 197 -4.11 22.98 6.00
N VAL A 198 -3.51 23.95 6.70
CA VAL A 198 -3.91 25.37 6.69
C VAL A 198 -3.07 26.21 5.75
#